data_AF-A0A933IWT5-F1
#
_entry.id   AF-A0A933IWT5-F1
#
_cell.length_a   1.000
_cell.length_b   1.000
_cell.length_c   1.000
_cell.angle_alpha   90.00
_cell.angle_beta   90.00
_cell.angle_gamma   90.00
#
_symmetry.space_group_name_H-M   'P 1'
#
loop_
_entity.id
_entity.type
_entity.pdbx_description
1 polymer ?
#
loop_
_entity_poly.entity_id
_entity_poly.type
_entity_poly.pdbx_seq_one_letter_code
_entity_poly.pdbx_strand_id
1 'polypeptide(L)'
;MDIKDLLATAKTQTFDRFTQKLNTLVRENHNFSNLDESNRKIVLGIIKKHLSEIHNGLGISSVTLRNEAYKLYQNRIKLKLTEADLEDIKQILELFKK
;
A
#
# COMPACT_ATOMS: atom_id res chain seq x y z
N MET A 1 -5.84 -15.22 0.40
CA MET A 1 -5.91 -14.34 -0.79
C MET A 1 -4.49 -14.06 -1.24
N ASP A 2 -4.21 -13.97 -2.55
CA ASP A 2 -2.86 -13.63 -3.02
C ASP A 2 -2.72 -12.13 -3.39
N ILE A 3 -1.49 -11.71 -3.69
CA ILE A 3 -1.18 -10.33 -4.09
C ILE A 3 -1.83 -9.97 -5.44
N LYS A 4 -1.96 -10.93 -6.36
CA LYS A 4 -2.53 -10.69 -7.69
C LYS A 4 -4.03 -10.40 -7.58
N ASP A 5 -4.74 -11.09 -6.68
CA ASP A 5 -6.14 -10.84 -6.34
C ASP A 5 -6.35 -9.44 -5.76
N LEU A 6 -5.42 -8.97 -4.93
CA LEU A 6 -5.47 -7.61 -4.37
C LEU A 6 -5.32 -6.57 -5.49
N LEU A 7 -4.37 -6.76 -6.41
CA LEU A 7 -4.16 -5.86 -7.55
C LEU A 7 -5.34 -5.85 -8.52
N ALA A 8 -5.94 -7.02 -8.80
CA ALA A 8 -7.14 -7.11 -9.63
C ALA A 8 -8.31 -6.33 -9.02
N THR A 9 -8.45 -6.39 -7.69
CA THR A 9 -9.45 -5.64 -6.93
C THR A 9 -9.21 -4.13 -7.04
N ALA A 10 -7.95 -3.72 -6.91
CA ALA A 10 -7.57 -2.32 -7.02
C ALA A 10 -7.82 -1.73 -8.42
N LYS A 11 -7.93 -2.55 -9.47
CA LYS A 11 -8.21 -2.10 -10.85
C LYS A 11 -9.69 -2.05 -11.20
N THR A 12 -10.54 -2.84 -10.53
CA THR A 12 -11.89 -3.16 -11.01
C THR A 12 -13.00 -2.95 -9.96
N GLN A 13 -12.67 -2.89 -8.68
CA GLN A 13 -13.65 -2.81 -7.59
C GLN A 13 -13.58 -1.46 -6.86
N THR A 14 -14.61 -1.18 -6.05
CA THR A 14 -14.64 0.04 -5.22
C THR A 14 -13.49 0.05 -4.22
N PHE A 15 -13.09 1.25 -3.80
CA PHE A 15 -12.04 1.42 -2.78
C PHE A 15 -12.38 0.72 -1.45
N ASP A 16 -13.66 0.57 -1.10
CA ASP A 16 -14.09 -0.14 0.10
C ASP A 16 -13.83 -1.65 0.00
N ARG A 17 -14.13 -2.25 -1.16
CA ARG A 17 -13.81 -3.67 -1.46
C ARG A 17 -12.31 -3.90 -1.43
N PHE A 18 -11.54 -2.97 -1.99
CA PHE A 18 -10.08 -2.99 -1.92
C PHE A 18 -9.58 -2.95 -0.47
N THR A 19 -10.12 -2.05 0.35
CA THR A 19 -9.76 -1.91 1.77
C THR A 19 -10.03 -3.19 2.55
N GLN A 20 -11.19 -3.81 2.35
CA GLN A 20 -11.52 -5.09 2.97
C GLN A 20 -10.52 -6.19 2.57
N LYS A 21 -10.21 -6.30 1.28
CA LYS A 21 -9.27 -7.29 0.77
C LYS A 21 -7.83 -7.04 1.24
N LEU A 22 -7.36 -5.80 1.28
CA LEU A 22 -6.04 -5.48 1.84
C LEU A 22 -5.97 -5.92 3.31
N ASN A 23 -7.02 -5.63 4.10
CA ASN A 23 -7.08 -6.08 5.49
C ASN A 23 -7.04 -7.61 5.60
N THR A 24 -7.72 -8.33 4.71
CA THR A 24 -7.63 -9.79 4.62
C THR A 24 -6.21 -10.25 4.28
N LEU A 25 -5.57 -9.66 3.27
CA LEU A 25 -4.19 -10.01 2.87
C LEU A 25 -3.21 -9.84 4.04
N VAL A 26 -3.26 -8.71 4.73
CA VAL A 26 -2.37 -8.42 5.86
C VAL A 26 -2.61 -9.38 7.03
N ARG A 27 -3.87 -9.78 7.28
CA ARG A 27 -4.19 -10.75 8.34
C ARG A 27 -3.76 -12.17 8.00
N GLU A 28 -3.82 -12.55 6.72
CA GLU A 28 -3.50 -13.90 6.25
C GLU A 28 -2.02 -14.08 5.90
N ASN A 29 -1.28 -13.01 5.63
CA ASN A 29 0.12 -13.07 5.20
C ASN A 29 1.07 -12.62 6.31
N HIS A 30 1.82 -13.58 6.87
CA HIS A 30 2.79 -13.35 7.93
C HIS A 30 3.90 -12.35 7.56
N ASN A 31 4.21 -12.17 6.28
CA ASN A 31 5.21 -11.18 5.85
C ASN A 31 4.77 -9.74 6.11
N PHE A 32 3.47 -9.51 6.33
CA PHE A 32 2.89 -8.20 6.59
C PHE A 32 2.43 -8.04 8.05
N SER A 33 2.88 -8.92 8.95
CA SER A 33 2.45 -8.91 10.36
C SER A 33 2.77 -7.61 11.11
N ASN A 34 3.76 -6.84 10.65
CA ASN A 34 4.13 -5.55 11.26
C ASN A 34 3.22 -4.40 10.81
N LEU A 35 2.36 -4.61 9.80
CA LEU A 35 1.37 -3.61 9.38
C LEU A 35 0.20 -3.59 10.34
N ASP A 36 0.39 -2.86 11.44
CA ASP A 36 -0.67 -2.54 12.38
C ASP A 36 -1.78 -1.70 11.73
N GLU A 37 -2.82 -1.34 12.49
CA GLU A 37 -3.91 -0.54 11.95
C GLU A 37 -3.46 0.85 11.42
N SER A 38 -2.47 1.46 12.06
CA SER A 38 -1.95 2.77 11.69
C SER A 38 -1.20 2.70 10.36
N ASN A 39 -0.34 1.70 10.21
CA ASN A 39 0.48 1.49 9.02
C ASN A 39 -0.39 1.11 7.83
N ARG A 40 -1.44 0.30 8.05
CA ARG A 40 -2.45 0.00 7.01
C ARG A 40 -3.17 1.23 6.52
N LYS A 41 -3.54 2.17 7.41
CA LYS A 41 -4.16 3.44 7.00
C LYS A 41 -3.23 4.28 6.12
N ILE A 42 -1.93 4.22 6.38
CA ILE A 42 -0.92 4.91 5.56
C ILE A 42 -0.86 4.30 4.15
N VAL A 43 -0.75 2.98 4.05
CA VAL A 43 -0.77 2.25 2.77
C VAL A 43 -2.04 2.57 1.99
N LEU A 44 -3.21 2.46 2.64
CA LEU A 44 -4.50 2.78 2.04
C LEU A 44 -4.57 4.22 1.56
N GLY A 45 -4.05 5.18 2.32
CA GLY A 45 -4.02 6.59 1.95
C GLY A 45 -3.21 6.84 0.68
N ILE A 46 -2.05 6.20 0.54
CA ILE A 46 -1.20 6.31 -0.65
C ILE A 46 -1.89 5.66 -1.85
N ILE A 47 -2.44 4.45 -1.70
CA ILE A 47 -3.12 3.76 -2.80
C ILE A 47 -4.37 4.52 -3.23
N LYS A 48 -5.16 5.05 -2.28
CA LYS A 48 -6.33 5.89 -2.58
C LYS A 48 -5.97 7.11 -3.41
N LYS A 49 -4.85 7.74 -3.09
CA LYS A 49 -4.35 8.92 -3.78
C LYS A 49 -4.00 8.64 -5.24
N HIS A 50 -3.49 7.44 -5.52
CA HIS A 50 -3.08 7.00 -6.86
C HIS A 50 -4.09 6.03 -7.51
N LEU A 51 -5.32 5.98 -6.99
CA LEU A 51 -6.32 5.00 -7.40
C LEU A 51 -6.77 5.21 -8.85
N SER A 52 -6.85 6.47 -9.28
CA SER A 52 -7.21 6.82 -10.66
C SER A 52 -6.21 6.24 -11.66
N GLU A 53 -4.92 6.38 -11.37
CA GLU A 53 -3.82 5.86 -12.17
C GLU A 53 -3.83 4.32 -12.21
N ILE A 54 -4.10 3.69 -11.06
CA ILE A 54 -4.23 2.23 -10.96
C ILE A 54 -5.43 1.73 -11.79
N HIS A 55 -6.59 2.38 -11.68
CA HIS A 55 -7.81 2.04 -12.45
C HIS A 55 -7.59 2.17 -13.96
N ASN A 56 -6.85 3.19 -14.39
CA ASN A 56 -6.50 3.41 -15.79
C ASN A 56 -5.41 2.45 -16.30
N GLY A 57 -5.00 1.46 -15.49
CA GLY A 57 -3.99 0.46 -15.85
C GLY A 57 -2.57 1.01 -15.91
N LEU A 58 -2.35 2.24 -15.48
CA LEU A 58 -1.03 2.90 -15.50
C LEU A 58 -0.17 2.47 -14.31
N GLY A 59 -0.79 2.10 -13.18
CA GLY A 59 -0.06 1.81 -11.94
C GLY A 59 0.61 3.05 -11.35
N ILE A 60 1.40 2.86 -10.30
CA ILE A 60 2.17 3.94 -9.66
C ILE A 60 3.57 3.98 -10.27
N SER A 61 4.00 5.16 -10.73
CA SER A 61 5.34 5.30 -11.29
C SER A 61 6.44 5.10 -10.23
N SER A 62 7.60 4.59 -10.64
CA SER A 62 8.77 4.45 -9.75
C SER A 62 9.18 5.76 -9.07
N VAL A 63 9.05 6.88 -9.78
CA VAL A 63 9.35 8.22 -9.25
C VAL A 63 8.34 8.60 -8.18
N THR A 64 7.06 8.34 -8.41
CA THR A 64 5.99 8.57 -7.44
C THR A 64 6.20 7.72 -6.20
N LEU A 65 6.48 6.42 -6.35
CA LEU A 65 6.76 5.51 -5.23
C LEU A 65 7.95 5.99 -4.39
N ARG A 66 9.05 6.37 -5.04
CA ARG A 66 10.22 6.94 -4.36
C ARG A 66 9.88 8.21 -3.59
N ASN A 67 9.07 9.10 -4.16
CA ASN A 67 8.64 10.33 -3.50
C ASN A 67 7.73 10.06 -2.29
N GLU A 68 6.82 9.09 -2.38
CA GLU A 68 5.98 8.69 -1.25
C GLU A 68 6.82 8.03 -0.15
N ALA A 69 7.73 7.10 -0.51
CA ALA A 69 8.64 6.48 0.44
C ALA A 69 9.53 7.52 1.16
N TYR A 70 10.03 8.51 0.42
CA TYR A 70 10.81 9.61 0.99
C TYR A 70 9.99 10.45 1.99
N LYS A 71 8.73 10.75 1.68
CA LYS A 71 7.83 11.46 2.61
C LYS A 71 7.55 10.66 3.87
N LEU A 72 7.36 9.34 3.74
CA LEU A 72 7.18 8.46 4.90
C LEU A 72 8.43 8.46 5.78
N TYR A 73 9.62 8.35 5.17
CA TYR A 73 10.88 8.38 5.90
C TYR A 73 11.10 9.70 6.65
N GLN A 74 10.83 10.84 5.99
CA GLN A 74 10.92 12.17 6.62
C GLN A 74 9.97 12.33 7.80
N ASN A 75 8.77 11.75 7.71
CA ASN A 75 7.74 11.86 8.74
C ASN A 75 7.69 10.66 9.69
N ARG A 76 8.65 9.72 9.62
CA ARG A 76 8.57 8.43 10.32
C ARG A 76 8.35 8.57 11.83
N ILE A 77 9.03 9.52 12.46
CA ILE A 77 8.91 9.78 13.91
C ILE A 77 7.50 10.26 14.26
N LYS A 78 6.95 11.18 13.46
CA LYS A 78 5.59 11.70 13.63
C LYS A 78 4.53 10.62 13.39
N LEU A 79 4.79 9.74 12.42
CA LEU A 79 3.92 8.63 12.04
C LEU A 79 4.13 7.38 12.91
N LYS A 80 5.09 7.42 13.85
CA LYS A 80 5.51 6.28 14.69
C LYS A 80 5.90 5.03 13.89
N LEU A 81 6.50 5.25 12.71
CA LEU A 81 7.00 4.20 11.83
C LEU A 81 8.43 3.82 12.20
N THR A 82 8.66 2.52 12.38
CA THR A 82 9.99 1.92 12.44
C THR A 82 10.57 1.76 11.02
N GLU A 83 11.86 1.43 10.94
CA GLU A 83 12.48 1.12 9.65
C GLU A 83 11.89 -0.16 9.02
N ALA A 84 11.52 -1.14 9.84
CA ALA A 84 10.82 -2.35 9.39
C ALA A 84 9.46 -1.99 8.77
N ASP A 85 8.68 -1.13 9.43
CA ASP A 85 7.39 -0.67 8.90
C ASP A 85 7.54 0.04 7.56
N LEU A 86 8.57 0.86 7.41
CA LEU A 86 8.84 1.56 6.15
C LEU A 86 9.17 0.59 5.02
N GLU A 87 9.95 -0.45 5.30
CA GLU A 87 10.28 -1.46 4.29
C GLU A 87 9.05 -2.30 3.93
N ASP A 88 8.23 -2.69 4.91
CA ASP A 88 6.99 -3.44 4.65
C ASP A 88 5.99 -2.60 3.83
N ILE A 89 5.82 -1.32 4.17
CA ILE A 89 4.99 -0.39 3.39
C ILE A 89 5.53 -0.27 1.95
N LYS A 90 6.84 -0.11 1.80
CA LYS A 90 7.48 0.01 0.49
C LYS A 90 7.31 -1.25 -0.35
N GLN A 91 7.47 -2.44 0.24
CA GLN A 91 7.24 -3.71 -0.43
C GLN A 91 5.80 -3.82 -0.94
N ILE A 92 4.81 -3.41 -0.16
CA ILE A 92 3.41 -3.38 -0.62
C ILE A 92 3.23 -2.40 -1.77
N LEU A 93 3.77 -1.18 -1.67
CA LEU A 93 3.59 -0.16 -2.69
C LEU A 93 4.26 -0.54 -4.03
N GLU A 94 5.39 -1.26 -3.98
CA GLU A 94 6.05 -1.80 -5.18
C GLU A 94 5.17 -2.80 -5.95
N LEU A 95 4.18 -3.43 -5.32
CA LEU A 95 3.23 -4.31 -6.01
C LEU A 95 2.32 -3.53 -6.99
N PHE A 96 2.11 -2.25 -6.73
CA PHE A 96 1.30 -1.36 -7.57
C PHE A 96 2.14 -0.60 -8.60
N LYS A 97 3.44 -0.88 -8.64
CA LYS A 97 4.36 -0.27 -9.58
C LYS A 97 4.02 -0.64 -11.02
N LYS A 98 4.23 0.32 -11.92
CA LYS A 98 4.19 0.10 -13.36
C LYS A 98 5.39 -0.69 -13.86
#